data_AF-W2Z8P0-F1
#
_entry.id   AF-W2Z8P0-F1
#
_cell.length_a   1.000
_cell.length_b   1.000
_cell.length_c   1.000
_cell.angle_alpha   90.00
_cell.angle_beta   90.00
_cell.angle_gamma   90.00
#
_symmetry.space_group_name_H-M   'P 1'
#
loop_
_entity.id
_entity.type
_entity.pdbx_description
1 polymer ?
#
loop_
_entity_poly.entity_id
_entity_poly.type
_entity_poly.pdbx_seq_one_letter_code
_entity_poly.pdbx_strand_id
1 'polypeptide(L)'
;MRRYSRDITLGSSSHRLGAAADAGFDGTPANERRFKTKRSSRRRMRISKECVAPFNCLELFCCTHAKIYFSRSMNRLVMDYLVGKGYREVAEAFWRDSGTKPHVDLQSVQERMSIQQLLLKGQIQKARGKLASMDPEFLEKNSGMDFLLAKQELIELIKAHNIEEALQFAIKNLAPFGQKSVSGGQWRC
;
A
#
# COMPACT_ATOMS: atom_id res chain seq x y z
N MET A 1 -32.97 -2.33 19.31
CA MET A 1 -33.97 -1.28 19.04
C MET A 1 -33.52 0.06 19.62
N ARG A 2 -32.95 0.95 18.79
CA ARG A 2 -33.05 2.42 18.97
C ARG A 2 -33.16 3.04 17.58
N ARG A 3 -34.01 4.06 17.49
CA ARG A 3 -34.76 4.49 16.31
C ARG A 3 -33.97 5.43 15.40
N TYR A 4 -34.35 5.43 14.12
CA TYR A 4 -34.17 6.54 13.17
C TYR A 4 -35.10 7.72 13.55
N SER A 5 -34.60 8.96 13.50
CA SER A 5 -35.32 10.11 12.90
C SER A 5 -34.46 11.36 12.79
N ARG A 6 -34.74 12.10 11.70
CA ARG A 6 -34.13 13.32 11.17
C ARG A 6 -34.38 14.52 12.09
N ASP A 7 -33.56 15.57 11.94
CA ASP A 7 -34.11 16.88 11.54
C ASP A 7 -33.06 17.75 10.85
N ILE A 8 -33.49 18.28 9.70
CA ILE A 8 -32.82 19.26 8.86
C ILE A 8 -33.34 20.62 9.34
N THR A 9 -32.46 21.50 9.79
CA THR A 9 -32.78 22.93 9.95
C THR A 9 -31.86 23.74 9.05
N LEU A 10 -32.42 24.21 7.93
CA LEU A 10 -31.87 25.29 7.11
C LEU A 10 -31.89 26.58 7.93
N GLY A 11 -30.70 27.10 8.25
CA GLY A 11 -30.51 28.42 8.84
C GLY A 11 -29.69 29.31 7.92
N SER A 12 -30.37 30.17 7.18
CA SER A 12 -29.80 31.22 6.34
C SER A 12 -28.87 32.14 7.15
N SER A 13 -27.64 32.33 6.69
CA SER A 13 -26.83 33.49 7.08
C SER A 13 -26.09 34.03 5.86
N SER A 14 -26.71 35.01 5.21
CA SER A 14 -26.13 35.82 4.16
C SER A 14 -24.98 36.66 4.72
N HIS A 15 -23.77 36.47 4.21
CA HIS A 15 -22.72 37.48 4.28
C HIS A 15 -22.00 37.56 2.93
N ARG A 16 -21.76 38.81 2.55
CA ARG A 16 -21.57 39.30 1.19
C ARG A 16 -20.20 38.94 0.63
N LEU A 17 -20.18 38.72 -0.69
CA LEU A 17 -19.02 38.69 -1.54
C LEU A 17 -18.19 39.97 -1.40
N GLY A 18 -16.88 39.82 -1.20
CA GLY A 18 -15.87 40.87 -1.31
C GLY A 18 -14.80 40.44 -2.31
N ALA A 19 -14.60 41.25 -3.34
CA ALA A 19 -13.66 41.03 -4.44
C ALA A 19 -12.20 41.08 -3.96
N ALA A 20 -11.36 40.16 -4.44
CA ALA A 20 -9.91 40.23 -4.28
C ALA A 20 -9.36 41.15 -5.37
N ALA A 21 -8.95 42.35 -4.98
CA ALA A 21 -8.21 43.28 -5.83
C ALA A 21 -6.72 42.88 -5.88
N ASP A 22 -6.16 43.01 -7.08
CA ASP A 22 -4.77 42.79 -7.42
C ASP A 22 -3.86 43.81 -6.70
N ALA A 23 -2.96 43.32 -5.85
CA ALA A 23 -1.89 44.12 -5.26
C ALA A 23 -0.58 43.82 -5.98
N GLY A 24 -0.21 44.69 -6.93
CA GLY A 24 1.13 44.77 -7.48
C GLY A 24 2.13 45.21 -6.40
N PHE A 25 3.30 44.59 -6.40
CA PHE A 25 4.41 44.96 -5.52
C PHE A 25 5.59 45.42 -6.39
N ASP A 26 5.66 46.73 -6.61
CA ASP A 26 6.78 47.40 -7.27
C ASP A 26 7.79 47.89 -6.21
N GLY A 27 9.09 47.76 -6.53
CA GLY A 27 10.23 47.94 -5.61
C GLY A 27 10.43 49.37 -5.10
N THR A 28 11.12 49.59 -3.97
CA THR A 28 12.59 49.81 -3.81
C THR A 28 12.85 50.40 -2.39
N PRO A 29 14.08 50.69 -1.90
CA PRO A 29 15.39 50.01 -1.99
C PRO A 29 16.12 49.81 -0.62
N ALA A 30 17.21 49.03 -0.68
CA ALA A 30 18.48 49.12 0.06
C ALA A 30 18.54 49.42 1.59
N ASN A 31 18.90 48.40 2.38
CA ASN A 31 19.85 48.52 3.49
C ASN A 31 20.83 47.35 3.45
N GLU A 32 22.03 47.67 2.99
CA GLU A 32 23.14 46.75 2.76
C GLU A 32 23.89 46.46 4.08
N ARG A 33 23.49 45.40 4.78
CA ARG A 33 24.33 44.85 5.86
C ARG A 33 25.41 43.98 5.27
N ARG A 34 26.56 44.62 5.06
CA ARG A 34 27.87 44.05 4.72
C ARG A 34 28.23 42.85 5.62
N PHE A 35 27.85 41.65 5.20
CA PHE A 35 28.38 40.41 5.76
C PHE A 35 29.80 40.20 5.20
N LYS A 36 30.80 40.33 6.08
CA LYS A 36 32.20 40.06 5.76
C LYS A 36 32.32 38.61 5.26
N THR A 37 32.63 38.45 3.99
CA THR A 37 33.03 37.19 3.38
C THR A 37 34.33 36.70 4.02
N LYS A 38 34.22 35.89 5.08
CA LYS A 38 35.30 34.97 5.44
C LYS A 38 35.45 34.03 4.25
N ARG A 39 36.55 34.17 3.50
CA ARG A 39 37.02 33.17 2.54
C ARG A 39 37.24 31.87 3.32
N SER A 40 36.19 31.07 3.47
CA SER A 40 36.32 29.70 3.91
C SER A 40 36.99 28.95 2.75
N SER A 41 38.27 28.68 2.94
CA SER A 41 39.06 27.75 2.15
C SER A 41 38.18 26.63 1.61
N ARG A 42 37.99 26.58 0.29
CA ARG A 42 37.48 25.38 -0.38
C ARG A 42 38.45 24.26 -0.01
N ARG A 43 38.13 23.49 1.03
CA ARG A 43 38.66 22.15 1.20
C ARG A 43 38.12 21.36 0.02
N ARG A 44 38.86 21.43 -1.08
CA ARG A 44 38.81 20.50 -2.19
C ARG A 44 38.92 19.13 -1.50
N MET A 45 37.81 18.41 -1.39
CA MET A 45 37.86 17.02 -0.96
C MET A 45 38.83 16.36 -1.94
N ARG A 46 40.02 16.02 -1.45
CA ARG A 46 40.90 15.09 -2.12
C ARG A 46 40.11 13.80 -2.13
N ILE A 47 39.55 13.46 -3.29
CA ILE A 47 39.25 12.07 -3.59
C ILE A 47 40.60 11.37 -3.43
N SER A 48 40.72 10.53 -2.41
CA SER A 48 41.88 9.68 -2.21
C SER A 48 42.11 8.91 -3.51
N LYS A 49 43.14 9.34 -4.24
CA LYS A 49 43.66 8.65 -5.41
C LYS A 49 44.38 7.42 -4.88
N GLU A 50 43.66 6.31 -4.75
CA GLU A 50 44.23 4.97 -4.68
C GLU A 50 43.11 3.94 -4.87
N CYS A 51 42.48 3.97 -6.03
CA CYS A 51 41.99 2.73 -6.64
C CYS A 51 43.12 2.23 -7.51
N VAL A 52 44.04 1.46 -6.92
CA VAL A 52 45.02 0.70 -7.69
C VAL A 52 44.27 -0.47 -8.31
N ALA A 53 43.77 -0.28 -9.53
CA ALA A 53 43.33 -1.38 -10.38
C ALA A 53 44.52 -1.80 -11.25
N PRO A 54 45.08 -3.01 -11.08
CA PRO A 54 45.98 -3.53 -12.08
C PRO A 54 45.15 -4.24 -13.16
N PHE A 55 45.51 -3.94 -14.41
CA PHE A 55 45.09 -4.57 -15.66
C PHE A 55 43.82 -4.02 -16.33
N ASN A 56 44.10 -3.14 -17.31
CA ASN A 56 43.31 -2.74 -18.48
C ASN A 56 41.86 -2.29 -18.26
N CYS A 57 41.70 -1.01 -17.91
CA CYS A 57 40.41 -0.35 -17.94
C CYS A 57 40.34 0.62 -19.14
N LEU A 58 40.16 0.06 -20.34
CA LEU A 58 39.39 0.77 -21.36
C LEU A 58 37.96 0.77 -20.80
N GLU A 59 37.46 1.93 -20.38
CA GLU A 59 36.07 2.27 -20.02
C GLU A 59 36.08 3.25 -18.84
N LEU A 60 36.02 4.55 -19.17
CA LEU A 60 35.74 5.67 -18.27
C LEU A 60 34.28 5.62 -17.74
N PHE A 61 33.76 4.44 -17.43
CA PHE A 61 32.33 4.16 -17.25
C PHE A 61 31.94 3.65 -15.85
N CYS A 62 32.90 3.42 -14.95
CA CYS A 62 32.62 2.71 -13.70
C CYS A 62 31.83 3.56 -12.67
N CYS A 63 32.01 4.89 -12.60
CA CYS A 63 31.32 5.72 -11.59
C CYS A 63 29.90 6.17 -11.98
N THR A 64 29.60 6.32 -13.27
CA THR A 64 28.26 6.65 -13.77
C THR A 64 27.35 5.42 -13.75
N HIS A 65 27.90 4.25 -14.11
CA HIS A 65 27.16 2.99 -14.12
C HIS A 65 26.69 2.56 -12.72
N ALA A 66 27.53 2.73 -11.69
CA ALA A 66 27.16 2.40 -10.31
C ALA A 66 26.01 3.27 -9.75
N LYS A 67 26.00 4.59 -10.03
CA LYS A 67 24.91 5.49 -9.61
C LYS A 67 23.60 5.21 -10.34
N ILE A 68 23.67 4.92 -11.65
CA ILE A 68 22.50 4.59 -12.46
C ILE A 68 21.92 3.23 -12.02
N TYR A 69 22.76 2.24 -11.74
CA TYR A 69 22.34 0.91 -11.30
C TYR A 69 21.73 0.93 -9.88
N PHE A 70 22.29 1.72 -8.96
CA PHE A 70 21.75 1.87 -7.61
C PHE A 70 20.38 2.57 -7.62
N SER A 71 20.22 3.64 -8.41
CA SER A 71 18.94 4.35 -8.55
C SER A 71 17.85 3.45 -9.15
N ARG A 72 18.17 2.69 -10.21
CA ARG A 72 17.22 1.75 -10.82
C ARG A 72 16.84 0.59 -9.88
N SER A 73 17.81 0.04 -9.16
CA SER A 73 17.57 -1.03 -8.18
C SER A 73 16.70 -0.54 -7.02
N MET A 74 16.92 0.68 -6.54
CA MET A 74 16.11 1.29 -5.48
C MET A 74 14.67 1.56 -5.93
N ASN A 75 14.50 2.13 -7.13
CA ASN A 75 13.16 2.39 -7.65
C ASN A 75 12.34 1.10 -7.81
N ARG A 76 13.00 0.00 -8.19
CA ARG A 76 12.35 -1.31 -8.24
C ARG A 76 11.89 -1.80 -6.87
N LEU A 77 12.75 -1.70 -5.85
CA LEU A 77 12.39 -2.07 -4.48
C LEU A 77 11.23 -1.23 -3.93
N VAL A 78 11.24 0.08 -4.19
CA VAL A 78 10.15 0.97 -3.80
C VAL A 78 8.87 0.56 -4.52
N MET A 79 8.94 0.29 -5.83
CA MET A 79 7.78 -0.13 -6.60
C MET A 79 7.20 -1.46 -6.10
N ASP A 80 8.05 -2.45 -5.83
CA ASP A 80 7.64 -3.74 -5.29
C ASP A 80 6.98 -3.58 -3.90
N TYR A 81 7.49 -2.68 -3.07
CA TYR A 81 6.85 -2.35 -1.78
C TYR A 81 5.47 -1.71 -1.96
N LEU A 82 5.34 -0.71 -2.84
CA LEU A 82 4.07 -0.02 -3.08
C LEU A 82 3.00 -0.99 -3.61
N VAL A 83 3.38 -1.85 -4.55
CA VAL A 83 2.53 -2.91 -5.09
C VAL A 83 2.19 -3.94 -4.01
N GLY A 84 3.17 -4.37 -3.22
CA GLY A 84 2.98 -5.37 -2.15
C GLY A 84 2.10 -4.88 -1.00
N LYS A 85 2.11 -3.58 -0.70
CA LYS A 85 1.20 -2.95 0.28
C LYS A 85 -0.16 -2.58 -0.29
N GLY A 86 -0.33 -2.63 -1.60
CA GLY A 86 -1.57 -2.28 -2.26
C GLY A 86 -1.80 -0.78 -2.41
N TYR A 87 -0.75 0.03 -2.36
CA TYR A 87 -0.83 1.48 -2.57
C TYR A 87 -0.90 1.81 -4.06
N ARG A 88 -2.02 1.45 -4.70
CA ARG A 88 -2.22 1.59 -6.16
C ARG A 88 -1.96 3.02 -6.66
N GLU A 89 -2.58 4.01 -6.05
CA GLU A 89 -2.49 5.41 -6.50
C GLU A 89 -1.06 5.95 -6.40
N VAL A 90 -0.36 5.59 -5.32
CA VAL A 90 1.04 5.95 -5.10
C VAL A 90 1.93 5.20 -6.09
N ALA A 91 1.66 3.93 -6.36
CA ALA A 91 2.38 3.14 -7.35
C ALA A 91 2.19 3.71 -8.78
N GLU A 92 0.99 4.16 -9.14
CA GLU A 92 0.71 4.81 -10.43
C GLU A 92 1.43 6.16 -10.57
N ALA A 93 1.41 6.98 -9.52
CA ALA A 93 2.18 8.23 -9.50
C ALA A 93 3.69 7.96 -9.59
N PHE A 94 4.19 7.01 -8.80
CA PHE A 94 5.59 6.63 -8.78
C PHE A 94 6.06 6.06 -10.12
N TRP A 95 5.21 5.29 -10.81
CA TRP A 95 5.51 4.80 -12.15
C TRP A 95 5.62 5.95 -13.16
N ARG A 96 4.72 6.94 -13.11
CA ARG A 96 4.79 8.13 -13.97
C ARG A 96 6.07 8.94 -13.75
N ASP A 97 6.51 9.08 -12.51
CA ASP A 97 7.67 9.90 -12.15
C ASP A 97 9.01 9.18 -12.37
N SER A 98 9.09 7.89 -12.03
CA SER A 98 10.33 7.11 -12.07
C SER A 98 10.53 6.31 -13.36
N GLY A 99 9.48 6.17 -14.18
CA GLY A 99 9.45 5.28 -15.35
C GLY A 99 9.54 3.79 -15.01
N THR A 100 9.51 3.41 -13.72
CA THR A 100 9.66 2.02 -13.27
C THR A 100 8.31 1.31 -13.32
N LYS A 101 8.15 0.38 -14.27
CA LYS A 101 6.90 -0.37 -14.45
C LYS A 101 6.73 -1.43 -13.36
N PRO A 102 5.52 -1.60 -12.79
CA PRO A 102 5.25 -2.71 -11.89
C PRO A 102 5.31 -4.06 -12.61
N HIS A 103 5.75 -5.10 -11.90
CA HIS A 103 5.74 -6.47 -12.43
C HIS A 103 4.33 -7.07 -12.49
N VAL A 104 3.45 -6.61 -11.60
CA VAL A 104 2.07 -7.10 -11.47
C VAL A 104 1.11 -6.02 -11.93
N ASP A 105 0.00 -6.42 -12.52
CA ASP A 105 -1.07 -5.49 -12.87
C ASP A 105 -1.67 -4.82 -11.62
N LEU A 106 -1.84 -3.50 -11.70
CA LEU A 106 -2.30 -2.68 -10.59
C LEU A 106 -3.79 -2.88 -10.29
N GLN A 107 -4.60 -3.34 -11.25
CA GLN A 107 -6.00 -3.70 -10.99
C GLN A 107 -6.08 -4.98 -10.15
N SER A 108 -5.29 -6.01 -10.47
CA SER A 108 -5.20 -7.22 -9.64
C SER A 108 -4.75 -6.92 -8.20
N VAL A 109 -3.88 -5.92 -8.01
CA VAL A 109 -3.51 -5.44 -6.67
C VAL A 109 -4.73 -4.86 -5.94
N GLN A 110 -5.51 -4.03 -6.63
CA GLN A 110 -6.72 -3.42 -6.07
C GLN A 110 -7.78 -4.47 -5.67
N GLU A 111 -7.96 -5.50 -6.49
CA GLU A 111 -8.90 -6.59 -6.20
C GLU A 111 -8.53 -7.32 -4.91
N ARG A 112 -7.26 -7.70 -4.76
CA ARG A 112 -6.73 -8.33 -3.53
C ARG A 112 -6.89 -7.44 -2.31
N MET A 113 -6.63 -6.14 -2.44
CA MET A 113 -6.88 -5.18 -1.36
C MET A 113 -8.37 -5.10 -0.99
N SER A 114 -9.25 -5.15 -2.00
CA SER A 114 -10.68 -5.13 -1.75
C SER A 114 -11.17 -6.36 -0.99
N ILE A 115 -10.58 -7.55 -1.26
CA ILE A 115 -10.84 -8.77 -0.51
C ILE A 115 -10.35 -8.62 0.94
N GLN A 116 -9.13 -8.15 1.15
CA GLN A 116 -8.58 -7.90 2.49
C GLN A 116 -9.46 -6.93 3.29
N GLN A 117 -9.94 -5.85 2.67
CA GLN A 117 -10.84 -4.90 3.32
C GLN A 117 -12.18 -5.54 3.72
N LEU A 118 -12.73 -6.44 2.90
CA LEU A 118 -13.95 -7.17 3.26
C LEU A 118 -13.72 -8.10 4.45
N LEU A 119 -12.56 -8.78 4.50
CA LEU A 119 -12.18 -9.63 5.62
C LEU A 119 -12.02 -8.83 6.91
N LEU A 120 -11.33 -7.68 6.86
CA LEU A 120 -11.17 -6.78 8.01
C LEU A 120 -12.50 -6.21 8.52
N LYS A 121 -13.49 -6.04 7.64
CA LYS A 121 -14.85 -5.61 7.99
C LYS A 121 -15.73 -6.74 8.53
N GLY A 122 -15.25 -7.98 8.57
CA GLY A 122 -16.05 -9.16 8.95
C GLY A 122 -17.05 -9.61 7.89
N GLN A 123 -16.98 -9.09 6.66
CA GLN A 123 -17.89 -9.45 5.56
C GLN A 123 -17.37 -10.68 4.79
N ILE A 124 -17.26 -11.81 5.48
CA ILE A 124 -16.57 -13.02 4.97
C ILE A 124 -17.25 -13.60 3.74
N GLN A 125 -18.59 -13.63 3.72
CA GLN A 125 -19.36 -14.13 2.58
C GLN A 125 -19.09 -13.34 1.29
N LYS A 126 -19.03 -12.01 1.38
CA LYS A 126 -18.69 -11.16 0.23
C LYS A 126 -17.23 -11.34 -0.18
N ALA A 127 -16.33 -11.53 0.79
CA ALA A 127 -14.92 -11.81 0.51
C ALA A 127 -14.76 -13.14 -0.25
N ARG A 128 -15.46 -14.21 0.16
CA ARG A 128 -15.48 -15.50 -0.54
C ARG A 128 -16.02 -15.37 -1.97
N GLY A 129 -17.11 -14.65 -2.16
CA GLY A 129 -17.66 -14.38 -3.50
C GLY A 129 -16.67 -13.67 -4.41
N LYS A 130 -16.00 -12.61 -3.92
CA LYS A 130 -14.94 -11.92 -4.68
C LYS A 130 -13.73 -12.81 -4.96
N LEU A 131 -13.34 -13.64 -4.00
CA LEU A 131 -12.23 -14.55 -4.18
C LEU A 131 -12.53 -15.58 -5.28
N ALA A 132 -13.73 -16.17 -5.26
CA ALA A 132 -14.17 -17.09 -6.30
C ALA A 132 -14.28 -16.43 -7.69
N SER A 133 -14.62 -15.13 -7.77
CA SER A 133 -14.59 -14.41 -9.05
C SER A 133 -13.18 -14.13 -9.56
N MET A 134 -12.20 -13.99 -8.67
CA MET A 134 -10.81 -13.68 -9.01
C MET A 134 -10.04 -14.96 -9.37
N ASP A 135 -10.22 -16.03 -8.61
CA ASP A 135 -9.63 -17.35 -8.85
C ASP A 135 -10.58 -18.44 -8.31
N PRO A 136 -11.38 -19.08 -9.19
CA PRO A 136 -12.35 -20.11 -8.81
C PRO A 136 -11.70 -21.33 -8.14
N GLU A 137 -10.47 -21.67 -8.50
CA GLU A 137 -9.77 -22.87 -8.01
C GLU A 137 -8.95 -22.59 -6.74
N PHE A 138 -8.88 -21.33 -6.29
CA PHE A 138 -8.02 -20.93 -5.18
C PHE A 138 -8.33 -21.69 -3.88
N LEU A 139 -9.62 -21.84 -3.56
CA LEU A 139 -10.08 -22.50 -2.34
C LEU A 139 -9.94 -24.02 -2.42
N GLU A 140 -10.06 -24.60 -3.61
CA GLU A 140 -9.86 -26.04 -3.84
C GLU A 140 -8.40 -26.42 -3.66
N LYS A 141 -7.48 -25.61 -4.22
CA LYS A 141 -6.03 -25.79 -4.07
C LYS A 141 -5.56 -25.54 -2.64
N ASN A 142 -6.16 -24.57 -1.95
CA ASN A 142 -5.78 -24.16 -0.59
C ASN A 142 -6.87 -24.48 0.43
N SER A 143 -7.05 -25.77 0.71
CA SER A 143 -8.05 -26.25 1.69
C SER A 143 -7.88 -25.62 3.09
N GLY A 144 -6.65 -25.28 3.49
CA GLY A 144 -6.38 -24.56 4.74
C GLY A 144 -6.94 -23.13 4.76
N MET A 145 -6.95 -22.43 3.63
CA MET A 145 -7.54 -21.08 3.54
C MET A 145 -9.06 -21.14 3.62
N ASP A 146 -9.70 -22.13 2.98
CA ASP A 146 -11.14 -22.32 3.08
C ASP A 146 -11.57 -22.61 4.53
N PHE A 147 -10.79 -23.43 5.25
CA PHE A 147 -11.01 -23.67 6.68
C PHE A 147 -10.89 -22.39 7.53
N LEU A 148 -9.86 -21.57 7.30
CA LEU A 148 -9.67 -20.33 8.05
C LEU A 148 -10.80 -19.32 7.78
N LEU A 149 -11.27 -19.23 6.53
CA LEU A 149 -12.42 -18.40 6.19
C LEU A 149 -13.71 -18.91 6.85
N ALA A 150 -13.96 -20.22 6.83
CA ALA A 150 -15.11 -20.82 7.52
C ALA A 150 -15.05 -20.59 9.04
N LYS A 151 -13.85 -20.70 9.65
CA LYS A 151 -13.65 -20.37 11.07
C LYS A 151 -13.97 -18.89 11.36
N GLN A 152 -13.49 -17.98 10.53
CA GLN A 152 -13.78 -16.55 10.72
C GLN A 152 -15.27 -16.26 10.58
N GLU A 153 -15.94 -16.88 9.60
CA GLU A 153 -17.38 -16.76 9.43
C GLU A 153 -18.17 -17.24 10.65
N LEU A 154 -17.78 -18.38 11.23
CA LEU A 154 -18.37 -18.87 12.47
C LEU A 154 -18.22 -17.84 13.62
N ILE A 155 -17.05 -17.21 13.75
CA ILE A 155 -16.81 -16.17 14.76
C ILE A 155 -17.75 -14.98 14.54
N GLU A 156 -18.00 -14.57 13.29
CA GLU A 156 -18.94 -13.49 12.99
C GLU A 156 -20.40 -13.87 13.32
N LEU A 157 -20.81 -15.11 13.08
CA LEU A 157 -22.14 -15.61 13.48
C LEU A 157 -22.31 -15.63 15.02
N ILE A 158 -21.27 -16.04 15.75
CA ILE A 158 -21.26 -16.02 17.22
C ILE A 158 -21.35 -14.57 17.73
N LYS A 159 -20.60 -13.64 17.14
CA LYS A 159 -20.67 -12.20 17.48
C LYS A 159 -22.05 -11.58 17.21
N ALA A 160 -22.77 -12.08 16.21
CA ALA A 160 -24.13 -11.68 15.92
C ALA A 160 -25.19 -12.32 16.85
N HIS A 161 -24.76 -13.15 17.81
CA HIS A 161 -25.62 -13.93 18.72
C HIS A 161 -26.58 -14.89 18.00
N ASN A 162 -26.28 -15.30 16.76
CA ASN A 162 -27.12 -16.20 15.99
C ASN A 162 -26.66 -17.66 16.18
N ILE A 163 -26.92 -18.20 17.38
CA ILE A 163 -26.33 -19.47 17.85
C ILE A 163 -26.80 -20.67 17.02
N GLU A 164 -28.07 -20.70 16.61
CA GLU A 164 -28.64 -21.79 15.83
C GLU A 164 -28.00 -21.90 14.45
N GLU A 165 -27.87 -20.78 13.74
CA GLU A 165 -27.19 -20.71 12.44
C GLU A 165 -25.71 -21.05 12.57
N ALA A 166 -25.04 -20.55 13.62
CA ALA A 166 -23.65 -20.86 13.91
C ALA A 166 -23.43 -22.38 14.09
N LEU A 167 -24.32 -23.05 14.82
CA LEU A 167 -24.24 -24.49 15.06
C LEU A 167 -24.43 -25.28 13.76
N GLN A 168 -25.47 -24.97 12.98
CA GLN A 168 -25.73 -25.59 11.68
C GLN A 168 -24.55 -25.37 10.72
N PHE A 169 -23.99 -24.16 10.71
CA PHE A 169 -22.84 -23.82 9.88
C PHE A 169 -21.60 -24.62 10.28
N ALA A 170 -21.32 -24.75 11.58
CA ALA A 170 -20.18 -25.49 12.09
C ALA A 170 -20.24 -26.98 11.72
N ILE A 171 -21.42 -27.60 11.88
CA ILE A 171 -21.62 -29.00 11.51
C ILE A 171 -21.41 -29.19 10.00
N LYS A 172 -21.99 -28.33 9.17
CA LYS A 172 -21.93 -28.47 7.71
C LYS A 172 -20.54 -28.18 7.14
N ASN A 173 -19.89 -27.09 7.59
CA ASN A 173 -18.69 -26.58 6.96
C ASN A 173 -17.42 -26.94 7.71
N LEU A 174 -17.41 -26.98 9.05
CA LEU A 174 -16.19 -27.26 9.82
C LEU A 174 -15.98 -28.75 10.13
N ALA A 175 -17.04 -29.53 10.33
CA ALA A 175 -16.92 -30.96 10.67
C ALA A 175 -16.10 -31.79 9.65
N PRO A 176 -16.21 -31.58 8.33
CA PRO A 176 -15.40 -32.31 7.35
C PRO A 176 -13.89 -32.08 7.47
N PHE A 177 -13.46 -30.93 8.00
CA PHE A 177 -12.03 -30.61 8.18
C PHE A 177 -11.41 -31.37 9.35
N GLY A 178 -12.19 -31.74 10.37
CA GLY A 178 -11.72 -32.58 11.47
C GLY A 178 -11.21 -33.94 10.98
N GLN A 179 -11.86 -34.52 9.97
CA GLN A 179 -11.51 -35.83 9.40
C GLN A 179 -10.29 -35.74 8.46
N LYS A 180 -10.18 -34.67 7.66
CA LYS A 180 -9.07 -34.48 6.70
C LYS A 180 -7.69 -34.31 7.35
N SER A 181 -7.63 -33.91 8.61
CA SER A 181 -6.34 -33.67 9.27
C SER A 181 -5.69 -34.89 9.91
N VAL A 182 -6.42 -36.00 9.98
CA VAL A 182 -5.89 -37.28 10.48
C VAL A 182 -4.92 -37.91 9.47
N SER A 183 -4.96 -37.53 8.19
CA SER A 183 -4.10 -38.06 7.13
C SER A 183 -2.90 -37.17 6.75
N GLY A 184 -2.75 -35.98 7.36
CA GLY A 184 -1.67 -35.05 7.04
C GLY A 184 -1.36 -34.15 8.23
N GLY A 185 -0.53 -34.64 9.14
CA GLY A 185 -0.12 -33.89 10.32
C GLY A 185 0.60 -32.60 9.94
N GLN A 186 0.10 -31.47 10.46
CA GLN A 186 0.85 -30.42 11.17
C GLN A 186 -0.10 -29.24 11.40
N TRP A 187 -0.93 -29.33 12.44
CA TRP A 187 -1.57 -28.12 12.98
C TRP A 187 -0.54 -27.41 13.86
N ARG A 188 -0.01 -26.26 13.41
CA ARG A 188 0.60 -25.31 14.35
C ARG A 188 -0.53 -24.46 14.91
N CYS A 189 -0.76 -24.63 16.22
CA CYS A 189 -1.54 -23.71 17.04
C CYS A 189 -0.90 -22.32 17.04
#